data_AF-A0A3M5W8X5-F1
#
_entry.id   AF-A0A3M5W8X5-F1
#
_cell.length_a   1.000
_cell.length_b   1.000
_cell.length_c   1.000
_cell.angle_alpha   90.00
_cell.angle_beta   90.00
_cell.angle_gamma   90.00
#
_symmetry.space_group_name_H-M   'P 1'
#
loop_
_entity.id
_entity.type
_entity.pdbx_description
1 polymer ?
#
loop_
_entity_poly.entity_id
_entity_poly.type
_entity_poly.pdbx_seq_one_letter_code
_entity_poly.pdbx_strand_id
1 'polypeptide(L)'
;MGIGGIDLDLGLMDYQEPEAMLRRTLVRHCARSVVLADDGKFGHRTFINTLPFAAITTLVTNRPLSDEFATRLEKDHVDTLYP
;
A
#
# COMPACT_ATOMS: atom_id res chain seq x y z
N MET A 1 -0.12 -2.71 8.74
CA MET A 1 1.18 -3.28 8.32
C MET A 1 2.01 -2.15 7.72
N GLY A 2 3.35 -2.14 7.85
CA GLY A 2 4.22 -1.17 7.13
C GLY A 2 4.20 -1.40 5.61
N ILE A 3 5.09 -0.85 4.79
CA ILE A 3 5.34 -1.30 3.39
C ILE A 3 6.75 -0.88 2.94
N GLY A 4 7.38 -1.66 2.05
CA GLY A 4 8.71 -1.37 1.51
C GLY A 4 8.70 -0.17 0.56
N GLY A 5 7.76 -0.16 -0.39
CA GLY A 5 7.55 0.92 -1.36
C GLY A 5 6.14 0.88 -1.95
N ILE A 6 5.75 1.98 -2.57
CA ILE A 6 4.46 2.17 -3.22
C ILE A 6 4.70 2.73 -4.62
N ASP A 7 4.27 1.98 -5.62
CA ASP A 7 4.34 2.34 -7.03
C ASP A 7 2.93 2.59 -7.56
N LEU A 8 2.76 3.64 -8.38
CA LEU A 8 1.44 4.06 -8.86
C LEU A 8 0.78 2.99 -9.75
N ASP A 9 1.59 2.26 -10.52
CA ASP A 9 1.11 1.26 -11.47
C ASP A 9 1.05 -0.14 -10.85
N LEU A 10 2.09 -0.49 -10.08
CA LEU A 10 2.27 -1.83 -9.54
C LEU A 10 1.63 -2.03 -8.16
N GLY A 11 1.34 -0.97 -7.42
CA GLY A 11 0.73 -1.02 -6.09
C GLY A 11 1.75 -1.11 -4.96
N LEU A 12 1.47 -1.96 -3.97
CA LEU A 12 2.29 -2.13 -2.78
C LEU A 12 3.43 -3.10 -3.05
N MET A 13 4.63 -2.72 -2.65
CA MET A 13 5.85 -3.45 -2.98
C MET A 13 6.76 -3.66 -1.74
N ASP A 14 7.51 -4.76 -1.73
CA ASP A 14 8.49 -5.06 -0.68
C ASP A 14 9.88 -5.36 -1.26
N TYR A 15 10.90 -5.30 -0.40
CA TYR A 15 12.27 -5.62 -0.80
C TYR A 15 12.55 -7.12 -0.71
N GLN A 16 11.86 -7.84 0.17
CA GLN A 16 12.15 -9.23 0.49
C GLN A 16 10.90 -10.10 0.38
N GLU A 17 11.07 -11.30 -0.20
CA GLU A 17 9.97 -12.24 -0.45
C GLU A 17 9.26 -12.69 0.83
N PRO A 18 9.93 -12.94 1.97
CA PRO A 18 9.25 -13.30 3.21
C PRO A 18 8.25 -12.23 3.68
N GLU A 19 8.58 -10.94 3.55
CA GLU A 19 7.67 -9.84 3.90
C GLU A 19 6.44 -9.84 3.00
N ALA A 20 6.66 -9.95 1.68
CA ALA A 20 5.58 -10.00 0.70
C ALA A 20 4.63 -11.18 0.95
N MET A 21 5.17 -12.36 1.23
CA MET A 21 4.40 -13.57 1.54
C MET A 21 3.58 -13.42 2.81
N LEU A 22 4.17 -12.83 3.86
CA LEU A 22 3.47 -12.55 5.10
C LEU A 22 2.27 -11.63 4.86
N ARG A 23 2.46 -10.52 4.14
CA ARG A 23 1.39 -9.54 3.86
C ARG A 23 0.28 -10.12 3.00
N ARG A 24 0.62 -10.89 1.96
CA ARG A 24 -0.35 -11.61 1.12
C ARG A 24 -1.20 -12.57 1.94
N THR A 25 -0.58 -13.23 2.92
CA THR A 25 -1.29 -14.12 3.84
C THR A 25 -2.20 -13.32 4.78
N LEU A 26 -1.68 -12.26 5.39
CA LEU A 26 -2.45 -11.41 6.30
C LEU A 26 -3.69 -10.81 5.63
N VAL A 27 -3.56 -10.27 4.42
CA VAL A 27 -4.68 -9.69 3.67
C VAL A 27 -5.78 -10.71 3.38
N ARG A 28 -5.44 -11.98 3.14
CA ARG A 28 -6.44 -13.04 2.88
C ARG A 28 -7.23 -13.45 4.12
N HIS A 29 -6.70 -13.20 5.32
CA HIS A 29 -7.25 -13.71 6.57
C HIS A 29 -7.72 -12.62 7.54
N CYS A 30 -7.62 -11.34 7.17
CA CYS A 30 -8.11 -10.24 7.99
C CYS A 30 -9.44 -9.68 7.46
N ALA A 31 -10.28 -9.20 8.37
CA ALA A 31 -11.51 -8.48 8.00
C ALA A 31 -11.21 -7.07 7.48
N ARG A 32 -10.09 -6.46 7.90
CA ARG A 32 -9.66 -5.12 7.49
C ARG A 32 -8.14 -5.08 7.37
N SER A 33 -7.63 -4.65 6.23
CA SER A 33 -6.22 -4.57 5.89
C SER A 33 -5.76 -3.11 5.84
N VAL A 34 -5.13 -2.67 6.94
CA VAL A 34 -4.61 -1.31 7.06
C VAL A 34 -3.12 -1.29 6.76
N VAL A 35 -2.68 -0.47 5.82
CA VAL A 35 -1.27 -0.20 5.52
C VAL A 35 -0.90 1.17 6.08
N LEU A 36 0.26 1.25 6.72
CA LEU A 36 0.88 2.47 7.21
C LEU A 36 2.14 2.71 6.38
N ALA A 37 2.23 3.87 5.75
CA ALA A 37 3.35 4.26 4.91
C ALA A 37 3.65 5.74 5.11
N ASP A 38 4.91 6.06 5.41
CA ASP A 38 5.36 7.46 5.31
C ASP A 38 5.44 7.89 3.84
N ASP A 39 5.50 9.20 3.64
CA ASP A 39 5.59 9.81 2.33
C ASP A 39 6.82 9.40 1.52
N GLY A 40 7.89 8.98 2.19
CA GLY A 40 9.10 8.46 1.56
C GLY A 40 8.92 7.12 0.87
N LYS A 41 7.78 6.44 1.05
CA LYS A 41 7.45 5.18 0.37
C LYS A 41 6.81 5.37 -1.00
N PHE A 42 6.26 6.54 -1.30
CA PHE A 42 5.54 6.79 -2.55
C PHE A 42 6.51 7.01 -3.72
N GLY A 43 6.13 6.51 -4.90
CA GLY A 43 6.98 6.57 -6.11
C GLY A 43 8.18 5.63 -6.08
N HIS A 44 8.25 4.72 -5.11
CA HIS A 44 9.37 3.78 -4.96
C HIS A 44 8.98 2.40 -5.47
N ARG A 45 9.62 2.02 -6.59
CA ARG A 45 9.53 0.67 -7.15
C ARG A 45 10.60 -0.23 -6.55
N THR A 46 10.19 -1.23 -5.77
CA THR A 46 11.10 -2.25 -5.21
C THR A 46 11.10 -3.53 -6.08
N PHE A 47 11.75 -4.59 -5.62
CA PHE A 47 11.95 -5.81 -6.40
C PHE A 47 10.70 -6.70 -6.47
N ILE A 48 9.77 -6.60 -5.52
CA ILE A 48 8.65 -7.54 -5.38
C ILE A 48 7.34 -6.78 -5.39
N ASN A 49 6.51 -7.02 -6.39
CA ASN A 49 5.10 -6.60 -6.37
C ASN A 49 4.36 -7.46 -5.36
N THR A 50 3.95 -6.87 -4.23
CA THR A 50 3.37 -7.61 -3.12
C THR A 50 1.87 -7.73 -3.25
N LEU A 51 1.16 -6.60 -3.36
CA LEU A 51 -0.30 -6.51 -3.35
C LEU A 51 -0.77 -5.34 -4.24
N PRO A 52 -1.85 -5.50 -5.01
CA PRO A 52 -2.52 -4.35 -5.62
C PRO A 52 -3.18 -3.48 -4.54
N PHE A 53 -3.45 -2.21 -4.83
CA PHE A 53 -4.14 -1.32 -3.88
C PHE A 53 -5.51 -1.86 -3.47
N ALA A 54 -6.27 -2.42 -4.41
CA ALA A 54 -7.60 -3.01 -4.14
C ALA A 54 -7.59 -4.20 -3.16
N ALA A 55 -6.42 -4.73 -2.81
CA ALA A 55 -6.30 -5.78 -1.80
C ALA A 55 -6.23 -5.21 -0.36
N ILE A 56 -6.10 -3.88 -0.20
CA ILE A 56 -6.10 -3.23 1.11
C ILE A 56 -7.36 -2.42 1.32
N THR A 57 -7.77 -2.26 2.57
CA THR A 57 -8.94 -1.44 2.91
C THR A 57 -8.59 0.00 3.20
N THR A 58 -7.40 0.25 3.78
CA THR A 58 -7.06 1.60 4.27
C THR A 58 -5.55 1.84 4.16
N LEU A 59 -5.18 3.02 3.66
CA LEU A 59 -3.81 3.54 3.66
C LEU A 59 -3.71 4.74 4.61
N VAL A 60 -2.85 4.63 5.62
CA VAL A 60 -2.52 5.70 6.56
C VAL A 60 -1.16 6.27 6.17
N THR A 61 -1.08 7.59 6.05
CA THR A 61 0.15 8.33 5.72
C THR A 61 0.33 9.54 6.63
N ASN A 62 1.53 10.09 6.69
CA ASN A 62 1.90 11.23 7.52
C ASN A 62 1.63 12.60 6.87
N ARG A 63 1.20 12.63 5.60
CA ARG A 63 0.85 13.86 4.88
C ARG A 63 -0.15 13.60 3.74
N PRO A 64 -0.79 14.63 3.17
CA PRO A 64 -1.65 14.47 2.01
C PRO A 64 -0.95 13.80 0.82
N LEU A 65 -1.71 12.98 0.08
CA LEU A 65 -1.24 12.31 -1.12
C LEU A 65 -1.16 13.29 -2.31
N SER A 66 -0.36 12.95 -3.32
CA SER A 66 -0.49 13.62 -4.61
C SER A 66 -1.81 13.26 -5.28
N ASP A 67 -2.28 14.13 -6.19
CA ASP A 67 -3.54 13.94 -6.92
C ASP A 67 -3.60 12.59 -7.66
N GLU A 68 -2.46 12.15 -8.21
CA GLU A 68 -2.33 10.86 -8.91
C GLU A 68 -2.58 9.68 -7.97
N PHE A 69 -1.96 9.67 -6.79
CA PHE A 69 -2.15 8.61 -5.81
C PHE A 69 -3.54 8.65 -5.19
N ALA A 70 -4.07 9.84 -4.90
CA ALA A 70 -5.43 10.01 -4.38
C ALA A 70 -6.47 9.44 -5.37
N THR A 71 -6.39 9.86 -6.64
CA THR A 71 -7.27 9.35 -7.72
C THR A 71 -7.15 7.84 -7.86
N ARG A 72 -5.93 7.31 -7.77
CA ARG A 72 -5.70 5.88 -7.90
C ARG A 72 -6.31 5.08 -6.74
N LEU A 73 -6.13 5.52 -5.50
CA LEU A 73 -6.65 4.85 -4.31
C LEU A 73 -8.18 4.94 -4.23
N GLU A 74 -8.75 6.07 -4.64
CA GLU A 74 -10.20 6.23 -4.76
C GLU A 74 -10.79 5.22 -5.76
N LYS A 75 -10.16 5.09 -6.93
CA LYS A 75 -10.57 4.11 -7.95
C LYS A 75 -10.50 2.66 -7.46
N ASP A 76 -9.50 2.35 -6.63
CA ASP A 76 -9.32 1.02 -6.05
C ASP A 76 -10.08 0.83 -4.72
N HIS A 77 -10.96 1.78 -4.36
CA HIS A 77 -11.80 1.77 -3.16
C HIS A 77 -11.04 1.65 -1.83
N VAL A 78 -9.90 2.34 -1.72
CA VAL A 78 -9.06 2.36 -0.52
C VAL A 78 -9.30 3.64 0.27
N ASP A 79 -9.65 3.49 1.55
CA ASP A 79 -9.76 4.64 2.47
C ASP A 79 -8.38 5.26 2.69
N THR A 80 -8.26 6.59 2.60
CA THR A 80 -7.01 7.30 2.90
C THR A 80 -7.13 8.13 4.16
N LEU A 81 -6.18 7.98 5.09
CA LEU A 81 -6.13 8.75 6.34
C LEU A 81 -4.78 9.45 6.50
N TYR A 82 -4.82 10.70 6.89
CA TYR A 82 -3.64 11.49 7.28
C TYR A 82 -4.00 12.40 8.48
N PRO A 83 -3.11 12.52 9.49
CA PRO A 83 -3.30 13.40 10.64
C PRO A 83 -3.03 14.88 10.31
#